data_AF-A0A929J267-F1
#
_entry.id   AF-A0A929J267-F1
#
_cell.length_a   1.000
_cell.length_b   1.000
_cell.length_c   1.000
_cell.angle_alpha   90.00
_cell.angle_beta   90.00
_cell.angle_gamma   90.00
#
_symmetry.space_group_name_H-M   'P 1'
#
loop_
_entity.id
_entity.type
_entity.pdbx_description
1 polymer ?
#
loop_
_entity_poly.entity_id
_entity_poly.type
_entity_poly.pdbx_seq_one_letter_code
_entity_poly.pdbx_strand_id
1 'polypeptide(L)'
;NMGDEFEFSEGLVKKAAKNQKTIAFSFNTQISEEMPQHIFMIPFLYENNVTGVLVLCSTQSLTQIQQNFIEQAISGIGIAFNSVESRSKMQNLLQQTQIQTQELIEQKETLQYQKEELQAQSEEMQAQQEELRQTNEVLEERTHGLEQQKIAVQEKNQVLETNRIEMEKAQTAIILKAEELELASKYKSEFLANMSHELRTPLNSLLILAQLLADNKSGNLTEKQIEYAKTINSAGKDLLTLINDILDLSKVEAGKIEVNLENVLLPDLLTSISQNFLPIAENKELQFITNIDTNVNPTLRT
;
A
#
# COMPACT_ATOMS: atom_id res chain seq x y z
N ASN A 1 -68.42 -25.90 88.77
CA ASN A 1 -67.01 -26.34 88.73
C ASN A 1 -66.67 -26.66 87.29
N MET A 2 -65.58 -26.05 86.84
CA MET A 2 -65.03 -26.04 85.48
C MET A 2 -65.02 -27.40 84.78
N GLY A 3 -65.03 -27.35 83.45
CA GLY A 3 -64.22 -28.25 82.66
C GLY A 3 -64.98 -28.93 81.53
N ASP A 4 -64.80 -28.36 80.35
CA ASP A 4 -64.78 -29.06 79.06
C ASP A 4 -66.11 -29.15 78.31
N GLU A 5 -66.37 -28.11 77.51
CA GLU A 5 -66.99 -28.28 76.20
C GLU A 5 -66.15 -29.29 75.42
N PHE A 6 -66.62 -30.53 75.35
CA PHE A 6 -65.96 -31.60 74.60
C PHE A 6 -66.19 -31.38 73.10
N GLU A 7 -65.24 -30.71 72.44
CA GLU A 7 -65.10 -30.83 70.99
C GLU A 7 -64.88 -32.32 70.63
N PHE A 8 -65.91 -32.92 70.05
CA PHE A 8 -65.95 -34.32 69.64
C PHE A 8 -64.92 -34.66 68.53
N SER A 9 -64.12 -33.70 68.07
CA SER A 9 -63.36 -33.81 66.83
C SER A 9 -61.94 -34.33 66.95
N GLU A 10 -61.29 -34.37 68.13
CA GLU A 10 -59.89 -34.86 68.20
C GLU A 10 -59.52 -35.72 69.42
N GLY A 11 -60.13 -35.54 70.59
CA GLY A 11 -59.63 -36.12 71.84
C GLY A 11 -59.74 -37.65 71.94
N LEU A 12 -60.88 -38.23 71.52
CA LEU A 12 -61.17 -39.65 71.70
C LEU A 12 -60.49 -40.54 70.64
N VAL A 13 -60.43 -40.08 69.39
CA VAL A 13 -59.72 -40.76 68.30
C VAL A 13 -58.22 -40.81 68.60
N LYS A 14 -57.62 -39.69 69.04
CA LYS A 14 -56.22 -39.64 69.48
C LYS A 14 -55.95 -40.58 70.67
N LYS A 15 -56.90 -40.74 71.59
CA LYS A 15 -56.79 -41.64 72.75
C LYS A 15 -56.88 -43.13 72.35
N ALA A 16 -57.78 -43.48 71.43
CA ALA A 16 -57.87 -44.84 70.88
C ALA A 16 -56.58 -45.21 70.12
N ALA A 17 -56.05 -44.29 69.32
CA ALA A 17 -54.78 -44.45 68.63
C ALA A 17 -53.58 -44.58 69.60
N LYS A 18 -53.46 -43.68 70.59
CA LYS A 18 -52.33 -43.69 71.54
C LYS A 18 -52.28 -44.94 72.41
N ASN A 19 -53.44 -45.46 72.82
CA ASN A 19 -53.52 -46.60 73.73
C ASN A 19 -53.64 -47.95 73.02
N GLN A 20 -53.75 -47.98 71.69
CA GLN A 20 -53.92 -49.19 70.89
C GLN A 20 -55.07 -50.09 71.37
N LYS A 21 -56.15 -49.48 71.86
CA LYS A 21 -57.33 -50.18 72.39
C LYS A 21 -58.59 -49.58 71.81
N THR A 22 -59.54 -50.46 71.47
CA THR A 22 -60.89 -50.05 71.07
C THR A 22 -61.54 -49.28 72.21
N ILE A 23 -62.09 -48.11 71.89
CA ILE A 23 -62.86 -47.31 72.84
C ILE A 23 -64.32 -47.29 72.39
N ALA A 24 -65.22 -47.68 73.28
CA ALA A 24 -66.66 -47.71 73.05
C ALA A 24 -67.37 -46.78 74.05
N PHE A 25 -68.30 -45.95 73.56
CA PHE A 25 -69.14 -45.09 74.41
C PHE A 25 -70.60 -45.22 74.00
N SER A 26 -71.49 -44.96 74.98
CA SER A 26 -72.93 -44.98 74.77
C SER A 26 -73.55 -43.66 75.25
N PHE A 27 -74.49 -43.11 74.48
CA PHE A 27 -75.23 -41.91 74.86
C PHE A 27 -76.69 -42.27 75.18
N ASN A 28 -77.26 -41.68 76.23
CA ASN A 28 -78.68 -41.78 76.55
C ASN A 28 -79.33 -40.42 76.27
N THR A 29 -80.11 -40.31 75.19
CA THR A 29 -80.84 -39.07 74.83
C THR A 29 -82.31 -39.39 74.59
N GLN A 30 -83.21 -38.57 75.16
CA GLN A 30 -84.64 -38.87 75.30
C GLN A 30 -85.52 -38.12 74.29
N ILE A 31 -85.14 -38.08 73.00
CA ILE A 31 -85.97 -37.61 71.86
C ILE A 31 -85.53 -38.41 70.60
N SER A 32 -86.45 -39.13 69.94
CA SER A 32 -86.21 -39.95 68.70
C SER A 32 -86.08 -39.06 67.45
N GLU A 33 -85.54 -39.44 66.27
CA GLU A 33 -85.43 -40.72 65.55
C GLU A 33 -83.99 -40.96 65.01
N GLU A 34 -83.50 -42.17 65.28
CA GLU A 34 -82.26 -42.85 64.83
C GLU A 34 -80.94 -42.06 64.81
N MET A 35 -80.48 -41.64 65.99
CA MET A 35 -79.05 -41.44 66.24
C MET A 35 -78.39 -42.73 66.78
N PRO A 36 -77.16 -43.07 66.39
CA PRO A 36 -76.46 -44.25 66.89
C PRO A 36 -76.21 -44.12 68.40
N GLN A 37 -76.75 -45.05 69.18
CA GLN A 37 -76.58 -45.08 70.64
C GLN A 37 -75.18 -45.52 71.06
N HIS A 38 -74.43 -46.15 70.16
CA HIS A 38 -73.07 -46.64 70.40
C HIS A 38 -72.11 -46.21 69.29
N ILE A 39 -70.94 -45.70 69.68
CA ILE A 39 -69.83 -45.36 68.77
C ILE A 39 -68.61 -46.18 69.17
N PHE A 40 -68.05 -46.89 68.20
CA PHE A 40 -66.85 -47.73 68.35
C PHE A 40 -65.70 -47.10 67.57
N MET A 41 -64.63 -46.78 68.29
CA MET A 41 -63.38 -46.29 67.70
C MET A 41 -62.36 -47.42 67.75
N ILE A 42 -62.14 -48.05 66.60
CA ILE A 42 -61.34 -49.26 66.48
C ILE A 42 -60.04 -48.89 65.76
N PRO A 43 -58.90 -48.77 66.47
CA PRO A 43 -57.62 -48.49 65.83
C PRO A 43 -57.17 -49.70 65.00
N PHE A 44 -56.70 -49.46 63.78
CA PHE A 44 -56.04 -50.47 62.96
C PHE A 44 -54.55 -50.20 62.86
N LEU A 45 -53.76 -51.27 62.90
CA LEU A 45 -52.31 -51.21 63.02
C LEU A 45 -51.64 -51.87 61.82
N TYR A 46 -50.45 -51.36 61.48
CA TYR A 46 -49.48 -52.00 60.62
C TYR A 46 -48.12 -51.99 61.34
N GLU A 47 -47.46 -53.15 61.47
CA GLU A 47 -46.18 -53.30 62.18
C GLU A 47 -46.15 -52.60 63.57
N ASN A 48 -47.21 -52.80 64.37
CA ASN A 48 -47.41 -52.21 65.70
C ASN A 48 -47.55 -50.68 65.76
N ASN A 49 -47.64 -50.00 64.62
CA ASN A 49 -47.97 -48.58 64.53
C ASN A 49 -49.44 -48.41 64.14
N VAL A 50 -50.15 -47.52 64.83
CA VAL A 50 -51.53 -47.18 64.46
C VAL A 50 -51.52 -46.38 63.17
N THR A 51 -52.07 -46.96 62.11
CA THR A 51 -52.18 -46.32 60.79
C THR A 51 -53.48 -45.55 60.63
N GLY A 52 -54.49 -45.84 61.44
CA GLY A 52 -55.74 -45.10 61.46
C GLY A 52 -56.74 -45.67 62.46
N VAL A 53 -57.92 -45.04 62.53
CA VAL A 53 -59.01 -45.45 63.41
C VAL A 53 -60.29 -45.59 62.60
N LEU A 54 -60.88 -46.78 62.63
CA LEU A 54 -62.20 -47.04 62.06
C LEU A 54 -63.27 -46.61 63.06
N VAL A 55 -64.18 -45.74 62.64
CA VAL A 55 -65.32 -45.31 63.44
C VAL A 55 -66.57 -46.05 62.95
N LEU A 56 -67.15 -46.88 63.80
CA LEU A 56 -68.42 -47.57 63.54
C LEU A 56 -69.48 -47.03 64.49
N CYS A 57 -70.68 -46.83 63.96
CA CYS A 57 -71.82 -46.34 64.70
C CYS A 57 -72.93 -47.40 64.65
N SER A 58 -73.56 -47.68 65.79
CA SER A 58 -74.62 -48.68 65.89
C SER A 58 -75.70 -48.23 66.86
N THR A 59 -76.95 -48.64 66.59
CA THR A 59 -78.07 -48.48 67.53
C THR A 59 -78.08 -49.55 68.61
N GLN A 60 -77.30 -50.63 68.45
CA GLN A 60 -77.14 -51.72 69.41
C GLN A 60 -75.67 -51.94 69.81
N SER A 61 -75.42 -52.40 71.03
CA SER A 61 -74.08 -52.78 71.47
C SER A 61 -73.54 -53.99 70.70
N LEU A 62 -72.23 -54.04 70.45
CA LEU A 62 -71.61 -55.18 69.77
C LEU A 62 -71.56 -56.40 70.68
N THR A 63 -72.00 -57.55 70.15
CA THR A 63 -71.83 -58.85 70.80
C THR A 63 -70.37 -59.28 70.83
N GLN A 64 -70.00 -60.21 71.73
CA GLN A 64 -68.63 -60.73 71.81
C GLN A 64 -68.14 -61.35 70.49
N ILE A 65 -69.03 -62.00 69.74
CA ILE A 65 -68.72 -62.58 68.43
C ILE A 65 -68.37 -61.47 67.43
N GLN A 66 -69.15 -60.38 67.41
CA GLN A 66 -68.89 -59.24 66.53
C GLN A 66 -67.61 -58.49 66.92
N GLN A 67 -67.32 -58.35 68.23
CA GLN A 67 -66.07 -57.75 68.71
C GLN A 67 -64.86 -58.60 68.28
N ASN A 68 -64.88 -59.91 68.51
CA ASN A 68 -63.80 -60.80 68.10
C ASN A 68 -63.61 -60.81 66.57
N PHE A 69 -64.71 -60.75 65.80
CA PHE A 69 -64.65 -60.64 64.34
C PHE A 69 -63.97 -59.33 63.90
N ILE A 70 -64.34 -58.21 64.51
CA ILE A 70 -63.72 -56.91 64.24
C ILE A 70 -62.24 -56.94 64.60
N GLU A 71 -61.86 -57.48 65.76
CA GLU A 71 -60.47 -57.62 66.19
C GLU A 71 -59.63 -58.50 65.25
N GLN A 72 -60.23 -59.52 64.62
CA GLN A 72 -59.56 -60.32 63.60
C GLN A 72 -59.47 -59.60 62.25
N ALA A 73 -60.54 -58.93 61.83
CA ALA A 73 -60.60 -58.23 60.55
C ALA A 73 -59.73 -56.97 60.51
N ILE A 74 -59.55 -56.29 61.65
CA ILE A 74 -58.84 -55.01 61.74
C ILE A 74 -57.37 -55.10 61.34
N SER A 75 -56.72 -56.25 61.57
CA SER A 75 -55.34 -56.50 61.14
C SER A 75 -55.24 -56.53 59.61
N GLY A 76 -56.18 -57.20 58.93
CA GLY A 76 -56.26 -57.21 57.47
C GLY A 76 -56.53 -55.82 56.90
N ILE A 77 -57.40 -55.03 57.56
CA ILE A 77 -57.67 -53.64 57.18
C ILE A 77 -56.41 -52.78 57.29
N GLY A 78 -55.60 -52.93 58.34
CA GLY A 78 -54.36 -52.16 58.48
C GLY A 78 -53.30 -52.48 57.42
N ILE A 79 -53.13 -53.76 57.08
CA ILE A 79 -52.25 -54.18 55.98
C ILE A 79 -52.76 -53.65 54.64
N ALA A 80 -54.07 -53.77 54.37
CA ALA A 80 -54.67 -53.31 53.13
C ALA A 80 -54.55 -51.78 52.97
N PHE A 81 -54.84 -51.02 54.03
CA PHE A 81 -54.74 -49.56 54.02
C PHE A 81 -53.29 -49.10 53.79
N ASN A 82 -52.32 -49.64 54.54
CA ASN A 82 -50.91 -49.31 54.36
C ASN A 82 -50.40 -49.68 52.95
N SER A 83 -50.89 -50.78 52.38
CA SER A 83 -50.56 -51.20 51.00
C SER A 83 -51.07 -50.20 49.96
N VAL A 84 -52.27 -49.66 50.14
CA VAL A 84 -52.85 -48.63 49.26
C VAL A 84 -52.10 -47.31 49.42
N GLU A 85 -51.83 -46.88 50.65
CA GLU A 85 -51.09 -45.64 50.93
C GLU A 85 -49.66 -45.70 50.37
N SER A 86 -48.95 -46.82 50.58
CA SER A 86 -47.60 -47.03 50.06
C SER A 86 -47.57 -47.05 48.53
N ARG A 87 -48.54 -47.68 47.87
CA ARG A 87 -48.67 -47.62 46.41
C ARG A 87 -48.93 -46.19 45.92
N SER A 88 -49.80 -45.44 46.59
CA SER A 88 -50.09 -44.05 46.25
C SER A 88 -48.83 -43.17 46.39
N LYS A 89 -48.11 -43.28 47.50
CA LYS A 89 -46.82 -42.58 47.70
C LYS A 89 -45.79 -42.96 46.63
N MET A 90 -45.67 -44.24 46.32
CA MET A 90 -44.76 -44.74 45.29
C MET A 90 -45.12 -44.19 43.91
N GLN A 91 -46.40 -44.16 43.54
CA GLN A 91 -46.86 -43.58 42.28
C GLN A 91 -46.53 -42.09 42.17
N ASN A 92 -46.79 -41.33 43.24
CA ASN A 92 -46.46 -39.90 43.28
C ASN A 92 -44.94 -39.66 43.15
N LEU A 93 -44.12 -40.43 43.87
CA LEU A 93 -42.66 -40.33 43.78
C LEU A 93 -42.16 -40.72 42.39
N LEU A 94 -42.67 -41.81 41.81
CA LEU A 94 -42.32 -42.23 40.45
C LEU A 94 -42.66 -41.14 39.43
N GLN A 95 -43.83 -40.51 39.55
CA GLN A 95 -44.23 -39.41 38.68
C GLN A 95 -43.30 -38.20 38.83
N GLN A 96 -42.95 -37.82 40.07
CA GLN A 96 -41.99 -36.73 40.32
C GLN A 96 -40.61 -37.04 39.74
N THR A 97 -40.10 -38.25 39.96
CA THR A 97 -38.80 -38.67 39.41
C THR A 97 -38.80 -38.68 37.89
N GLN A 98 -39.90 -39.10 37.25
CA GLN A 98 -40.04 -39.06 35.79
C GLN A 98 -39.99 -37.62 35.26
N ILE A 99 -40.74 -36.70 35.89
CA ILE A 99 -40.74 -35.28 35.51
C ILE A 99 -39.32 -34.69 35.68
N GLN A 100 -38.68 -34.91 36.83
CA GLN A 100 -37.33 -34.42 37.09
C GLN A 100 -36.30 -34.99 36.11
N THR A 101 -36.43 -36.27 35.74
CA THR A 101 -35.54 -36.91 34.76
C THR A 101 -35.70 -36.26 33.39
N GLN A 102 -36.94 -35.95 32.98
CA GLN A 102 -37.23 -35.28 31.72
C GLN A 102 -36.67 -33.86 31.69
N GLU A 103 -36.90 -33.07 32.76
CA GLU A 103 -36.33 -31.73 32.90
C GLU A 103 -34.79 -31.75 32.85
N LEU A 104 -34.16 -32.74 33.48
CA LEU A 104 -32.71 -32.88 33.47
C LEU A 104 -32.16 -33.25 32.09
N ILE A 105 -32.88 -34.09 31.33
CA ILE A 105 -32.52 -34.41 29.95
C ILE A 105 -32.57 -33.13 29.09
N GLU A 106 -33.65 -32.35 29.19
CA GLU A 106 -33.81 -31.09 28.45
C GLU A 106 -32.74 -30.05 28.81
N GLN A 107 -32.41 -29.92 30.10
CA GLN A 107 -31.32 -29.04 30.55
C GLN A 107 -29.96 -29.50 30.00
N LYS A 108 -29.70 -30.81 30.01
CA LYS A 108 -28.44 -31.36 29.49
C LYS A 108 -28.30 -31.13 27.99
N GLU A 109 -29.38 -31.34 27.22
CA GLU A 109 -29.39 -31.06 25.78
C GLU A 109 -29.12 -29.58 25.49
N THR A 110 -29.78 -28.68 26.24
CA THR A 110 -29.56 -27.23 26.11
C THR A 110 -28.12 -26.84 26.43
N LEU A 111 -27.55 -27.36 27.53
CA LEU A 111 -26.16 -27.09 27.90
C LEU A 111 -25.17 -27.65 26.87
N GLN A 112 -25.46 -28.82 26.30
CA GLN A 112 -24.63 -29.40 25.27
C GLN A 112 -24.63 -28.55 24.00
N TYR A 113 -25.81 -28.09 23.56
CA TYR A 113 -25.93 -27.16 22.45
C TYR A 113 -25.15 -25.86 22.69
N GLN A 114 -25.30 -25.23 23.86
CA GLN A 114 -24.57 -24.01 24.22
C GLN A 114 -23.05 -24.24 24.24
N LYS A 115 -22.59 -25.40 24.71
CA LYS A 115 -21.17 -25.74 24.73
C LYS A 115 -20.62 -25.88 23.31
N GLU A 116 -21.34 -26.55 22.42
CA GLU A 116 -20.95 -26.72 21.02
C GLU A 116 -20.92 -25.36 20.29
N GLU A 117 -21.90 -24.50 20.54
CA GLU A 117 -21.94 -23.13 19.99
C GLU A 117 -20.78 -22.26 20.50
N LEU A 118 -20.51 -22.26 21.80
CA LEU A 118 -19.37 -21.54 22.38
C LEU A 118 -18.03 -22.05 21.86
N GLN A 119 -17.91 -23.37 21.67
CA GLN A 119 -16.70 -23.95 21.11
C GLN A 119 -16.49 -23.49 19.66
N ALA A 120 -17.53 -23.54 18.82
CA ALA A 120 -17.46 -23.05 17.45
C ALA A 120 -17.09 -21.55 17.40
N GLN A 121 -17.70 -20.72 18.26
CA GLN A 121 -17.38 -19.30 18.34
C GLN A 121 -15.94 -19.04 18.80
N SER A 122 -15.44 -19.84 19.75
CA SER A 122 -14.04 -19.75 20.20
C SER A 122 -13.05 -20.13 19.10
N GLU A 123 -13.34 -21.17 18.32
CA GLU A 123 -12.52 -21.60 17.20
C GLU A 123 -12.50 -20.52 16.09
N GLU A 124 -13.66 -19.93 15.77
CA GLU A 124 -13.76 -18.81 14.81
C GLU A 124 -12.97 -17.59 15.29
N MET A 125 -13.09 -17.21 16.56
CA MET A 125 -12.38 -16.07 17.14
C MET A 125 -10.85 -16.29 17.11
N GLN A 126 -10.39 -17.51 17.38
CA GLN A 126 -8.97 -17.85 17.28
C GLN A 126 -8.47 -17.75 15.84
N ALA A 127 -9.25 -18.22 14.87
CA ALA A 127 -8.90 -18.09 13.46
C ALA A 127 -8.82 -16.62 13.03
N GLN A 128 -9.79 -15.79 13.42
CA GLN A 128 -9.78 -14.34 13.15
C GLN A 128 -8.59 -13.64 13.82
N GLN A 129 -8.25 -14.01 15.05
CA GLN A 129 -7.10 -13.43 15.75
C GLN A 129 -5.77 -13.77 15.07
N GLU A 130 -5.63 -14.99 14.56
CA GLU A 130 -4.44 -15.42 13.82
C GLU A 130 -4.34 -14.70 12.46
N GLU A 131 -5.44 -14.56 11.73
CA GLU A 131 -5.48 -13.80 10.47
C GLU A 131 -5.13 -12.33 10.68
N LEU A 132 -5.65 -11.70 11.74
CA LEU A 132 -5.31 -10.34 12.11
C LEU A 132 -3.84 -10.20 12.49
N ARG A 133 -3.27 -11.17 13.20
CA ARG A 133 -1.83 -11.17 13.54
C ARG A 133 -0.97 -11.19 12.28
N GLN A 134 -1.24 -12.13 11.36
CA GLN A 134 -0.52 -12.25 10.09
C GLN A 134 -0.66 -10.98 9.24
N THR A 135 -1.86 -10.40 9.19
CA THR A 135 -2.11 -9.16 8.46
C THR A 135 -1.31 -8.00 9.05
N ASN A 136 -1.29 -7.87 10.38
CA ASN A 136 -0.50 -6.83 11.06
C ASN A 136 1.00 -7.00 10.82
N GLU A 137 1.54 -8.22 10.88
CA GLU A 137 2.96 -8.48 10.59
C GLU A 137 3.34 -8.04 9.16
N VAL A 138 2.51 -8.38 8.16
CA VAL A 138 2.72 -7.95 6.77
C VAL A 138 2.61 -6.43 6.62
N LEU A 139 1.68 -5.79 7.33
CA LEU A 139 1.55 -4.32 7.32
C LEU A 139 2.78 -3.65 7.94
N GLU A 140 3.32 -4.17 9.03
CA GLU A 140 4.53 -3.65 9.67
C GLU A 140 5.73 -3.75 8.72
N GLU A 141 5.92 -4.90 8.06
CA GLU A 141 6.99 -5.07 7.07
C GLU A 141 6.86 -4.09 5.90
N ARG A 142 5.65 -3.95 5.33
CA ARG A 142 5.39 -2.99 4.25
C ARG A 142 5.63 -1.55 4.68
N THR A 143 5.22 -1.19 5.89
CA THR A 143 5.41 0.16 6.43
C THR A 143 6.89 0.47 6.59
N HIS A 144 7.67 -0.50 7.09
CA HIS A 144 9.13 -0.35 7.19
C HIS A 144 9.79 -0.19 5.80
N GLY A 145 9.39 -1.01 4.83
CA GLY A 145 9.89 -0.90 3.45
C GLY A 145 9.57 0.44 2.79
N LEU A 146 8.36 0.98 3.02
CA LEU A 146 7.96 2.29 2.50
C LEU A 146 8.76 3.44 3.13
N GLU A 147 9.05 3.38 4.42
CA GLU A 147 9.86 4.41 5.08
C GLU A 147 11.30 4.41 4.55
N GLN A 148 11.90 3.22 4.36
CA GLN A 148 13.22 3.11 3.71
C GLN A 148 13.21 3.68 2.28
N GLN A 149 12.19 3.35 1.50
CA GLN A 149 12.05 3.85 0.13
C GLN A 149 11.90 5.38 0.10
N LYS A 150 11.13 5.95 1.03
CA LYS A 150 10.94 7.40 1.17
C LYS A 150 12.25 8.10 1.47
N ILE A 151 13.06 7.58 2.41
CA ILE A 151 14.39 8.11 2.73
C ILE A 151 15.28 8.08 1.48
N ALA A 152 15.37 6.94 0.78
CA ALA A 152 16.18 6.81 -0.42
C ALA A 152 15.76 7.78 -1.55
N VAL A 153 14.45 8.00 -1.72
CA VAL A 153 13.93 8.99 -2.69
C VAL A 153 14.30 10.42 -2.27
N GLN A 154 14.22 10.75 -0.99
CA GLN A 154 14.60 12.07 -0.49
C GLN A 154 16.09 12.35 -0.70
N GLU A 155 16.97 11.40 -0.40
CA GLU A 155 18.41 11.52 -0.66
C GLU A 155 18.70 11.70 -2.15
N LYS A 156 18.06 10.87 -3.00
CA LYS A 156 18.23 10.99 -4.45
C LYS A 156 17.76 12.34 -4.99
N ASN A 157 16.66 12.88 -4.46
CA ASN A 157 16.17 14.21 -4.85
C ASN A 157 17.12 15.32 -4.42
N GLN A 158 17.75 15.23 -3.24
CA GLN A 158 18.77 16.19 -2.81
C GLN A 158 19.97 16.19 -3.76
N VAL A 159 20.47 15.02 -4.12
CA VAL A 159 21.60 14.89 -5.07
C VAL A 159 21.22 15.41 -6.47
N LEU A 160 19.99 15.16 -6.92
CA LEU A 160 19.52 15.70 -8.19
C LEU A 160 19.48 17.23 -8.18
N GLU A 161 19.04 17.85 -7.09
CA GLU A 161 19.00 19.30 -6.98
C GLU A 161 20.41 19.91 -6.95
N THR A 162 21.37 19.29 -6.25
CA THR A 162 22.77 19.75 -6.28
C THR A 162 23.36 19.66 -7.69
N ASN A 163 23.15 18.53 -8.37
CA ASN A 163 23.62 18.35 -9.75
C ASN A 163 22.98 19.35 -10.71
N ARG A 164 21.69 19.65 -10.53
CA ARG A 164 20.98 20.63 -11.34
C ARG A 164 21.59 22.02 -11.20
N ILE A 165 21.87 22.46 -9.96
CA ILE A 165 22.50 23.76 -9.69
C ILE A 165 23.90 23.84 -10.31
N GLU A 166 24.70 22.76 -10.22
CA GLU A 166 26.03 22.71 -10.85
C GLU A 166 25.94 22.78 -12.37
N MET A 167 24.98 22.08 -12.96
CA MET A 167 24.77 22.09 -14.42
C MET A 167 24.33 23.47 -14.91
N GLU A 168 23.43 24.15 -14.20
CA GLU A 168 23.01 25.53 -14.51
C GLU A 168 24.20 26.50 -14.47
N LYS A 169 25.09 26.38 -13.47
CA LYS A 169 26.32 27.18 -13.37
C LYS A 169 27.27 26.92 -14.53
N ALA A 170 27.52 25.65 -14.86
CA ALA A 170 28.38 25.25 -15.96
C ALA A 170 27.85 25.80 -17.30
N GLN A 171 26.53 25.70 -17.53
CA GLN A 171 25.90 26.19 -18.74
C GLN A 171 26.00 27.71 -18.86
N THR A 172 25.80 28.44 -17.76
CA THR A 172 25.97 29.90 -17.73
C THR A 172 27.41 30.29 -18.05
N ALA A 173 28.40 29.58 -17.47
CA ALA A 173 29.81 29.84 -17.75
C ALA A 173 30.19 29.58 -19.21
N ILE A 174 29.61 28.54 -19.83
CA ILE A 174 29.81 28.24 -21.25
C ILE A 174 29.26 29.37 -22.13
N ILE A 175 28.05 29.86 -21.83
CA ILE A 175 27.43 30.95 -22.59
C ILE A 175 28.31 32.20 -22.53
N LEU A 176 28.76 32.61 -21.34
CA LEU A 176 29.65 33.75 -21.18
C LEU A 176 30.97 33.59 -21.95
N LYS A 177 31.55 32.38 -21.95
CA LYS A 177 32.78 32.10 -22.70
C LYS A 177 32.56 32.13 -24.21
N ALA A 178 31.40 31.69 -24.69
CA ALA A 178 31.05 31.78 -26.10
C ALA A 178 30.90 33.24 -26.54
N GLU A 179 30.22 34.07 -25.74
CA GLU A 179 30.09 35.52 -26.00
C GLU A 179 31.45 36.25 -26.01
N GLU A 180 32.32 35.95 -25.04
CA GLU A 180 33.69 36.49 -25.01
C GLU A 180 34.49 36.10 -26.27
N LEU A 181 34.38 34.85 -26.70
CA LEU A 181 35.07 34.34 -27.88
C LEU A 181 34.54 34.99 -29.16
N GLU A 182 33.23 35.17 -29.27
CA GLU A 182 32.60 35.85 -30.41
C GLU A 182 33.04 37.32 -30.50
N LEU A 183 33.05 38.03 -29.37
CA LEU A 183 33.58 39.40 -29.30
C LEU A 183 35.05 39.46 -29.71
N ALA A 184 35.89 38.57 -29.17
CA ALA A 184 37.30 38.50 -29.53
C ALA A 184 37.52 38.22 -31.02
N SER A 185 36.73 37.31 -31.60
CA SER A 185 36.75 37.00 -33.04
C SER A 185 36.35 38.21 -33.90
N LYS A 186 35.30 38.93 -33.49
CA LYS A 186 34.85 40.15 -34.15
C LYS A 186 35.93 41.25 -34.11
N TYR A 187 36.52 41.50 -32.94
CA TYR A 187 37.59 42.48 -32.80
C TYR A 187 38.84 42.11 -33.62
N LYS A 188 39.25 40.83 -33.60
CA LYS A 188 40.36 40.33 -34.45
C LYS A 188 40.08 40.63 -35.92
N SER A 189 38.86 40.33 -36.38
CA SER A 189 38.46 40.53 -37.78
C SER A 189 38.45 42.00 -38.19
N GLU A 190 37.88 42.87 -37.34
CA GLU A 190 37.79 44.31 -37.60
C GLU A 190 39.18 44.98 -37.58
N PHE A 191 40.01 44.61 -36.61
CA PHE A 191 41.38 45.08 -36.53
C PHE A 191 42.19 44.73 -37.79
N LEU A 192 42.12 43.48 -38.24
CA LEU A 192 42.86 43.03 -39.42
C LEU A 192 42.35 43.70 -40.70
N ALA A 193 41.02 43.85 -40.86
CA ALA A 193 40.45 44.59 -41.99
C ALA A 193 40.91 46.05 -42.03
N ASN A 194 40.93 46.75 -40.89
CA ASN A 194 41.36 48.13 -40.83
C ASN A 194 42.87 48.28 -41.08
N MET A 195 43.70 47.46 -40.42
CA MET A 195 45.16 47.47 -40.63
C MET A 195 45.56 47.15 -42.08
N SER A 196 44.81 46.29 -42.77
CA SER A 196 45.01 46.04 -44.21
C SER A 196 45.00 47.32 -45.03
N HIS A 197 43.93 48.12 -44.88
CA HIS A 197 43.73 49.32 -45.67
C HIS A 197 44.76 50.40 -45.32
N GLU A 198 45.11 50.51 -44.05
CA GLU A 198 46.11 51.45 -43.57
C GLU A 198 47.55 51.07 -44.00
N LEU A 199 47.85 49.79 -44.19
CA LEU A 199 49.15 49.33 -44.67
C LEU A 199 49.25 49.33 -46.20
N ARG A 200 48.18 48.99 -46.92
CA ARG A 200 48.16 48.91 -48.40
C ARG A 200 48.42 50.26 -49.06
N THR A 201 47.83 51.32 -48.52
CA THR A 201 47.91 52.67 -49.11
C THR A 201 49.34 53.25 -49.16
N PRO A 202 50.10 53.30 -48.05
CA PRO A 202 51.48 53.76 -48.07
C PRO A 202 52.41 52.80 -48.82
N LEU A 203 52.18 51.48 -48.74
CA LEU A 203 53.00 50.49 -49.42
C LEU A 203 52.86 50.56 -50.95
N ASN A 204 51.63 50.70 -51.47
CA ASN A 204 51.40 50.93 -52.89
C ASN A 204 52.08 52.21 -53.40
N SER A 205 52.04 53.27 -52.60
CA SER A 205 52.69 54.54 -52.95
C SER A 205 54.21 54.38 -53.04
N LEU A 206 54.82 53.66 -52.10
CA LEU A 206 56.25 53.32 -52.13
C LEU A 206 56.61 52.41 -53.31
N LEU A 207 55.75 51.45 -53.65
CA LEU A 207 55.95 50.57 -54.80
C LEU A 207 55.94 51.33 -56.14
N ILE A 208 55.01 52.28 -56.30
CA ILE A 208 54.97 53.15 -57.50
C ILE A 208 56.26 53.97 -57.60
N LEU A 209 56.71 54.58 -56.50
CA LEU A 209 57.95 55.35 -56.48
C LEU A 209 59.17 54.47 -56.81
N ALA A 210 59.26 53.27 -56.22
CA ALA A 210 60.32 52.31 -56.51
C ALA A 210 60.28 51.85 -57.99
N GLN A 211 59.09 51.65 -58.56
CA GLN A 211 58.94 51.32 -59.98
C GLN A 211 59.37 52.47 -60.89
N LEU A 212 58.99 53.71 -60.58
CA LEU A 212 59.39 54.89 -61.35
C LEU A 212 60.91 55.09 -61.35
N LEU A 213 61.57 54.83 -60.21
CA LEU A 213 63.03 54.84 -60.08
C LEU A 213 63.66 53.67 -60.87
N ALA A 214 63.07 52.48 -60.82
CA ALA A 214 63.55 51.31 -61.57
C ALA A 214 63.43 51.48 -63.09
N ASP A 215 62.40 52.17 -63.57
CA ASP A 215 62.17 52.47 -64.99
C ASP A 215 63.19 53.51 -65.53
N ASN A 216 63.75 54.35 -64.65
CA ASN A 216 64.78 55.37 -64.94
C ASN A 216 64.54 56.16 -66.25
N LYS A 217 63.30 56.58 -66.52
CA LYS A 217 62.93 57.23 -67.80
C LYS A 217 63.73 58.50 -68.13
N SER A 218 64.24 59.20 -67.11
CA SER A 218 65.06 60.39 -67.26
C SER A 218 66.56 60.11 -67.43
N GLY A 219 66.99 58.84 -67.30
CA GLY A 219 68.38 58.41 -67.50
C GLY A 219 69.37 58.95 -66.47
N ASN A 220 68.91 59.38 -65.29
CA ASN A 220 69.72 60.08 -64.28
C ASN A 220 70.25 59.17 -63.15
N LEU A 221 69.88 57.88 -63.13
CA LEU A 221 70.34 56.90 -62.15
C LEU A 221 71.42 55.97 -62.71
N THR A 222 72.36 55.56 -61.86
CA THR A 222 73.37 54.53 -62.16
C THR A 222 72.77 53.12 -62.16
N GLU A 223 73.41 52.17 -62.83
CA GLU A 223 72.95 50.76 -62.88
C GLU A 223 72.72 50.15 -61.50
N LYS A 224 73.64 50.39 -60.54
CA LYS A 224 73.47 49.93 -59.14
C LYS A 224 72.24 50.57 -58.45
N GLN A 225 71.93 51.83 -58.74
CA GLN A 225 70.74 52.51 -58.16
C GLN A 225 69.44 51.95 -58.76
N ILE A 226 69.44 51.63 -60.06
CA ILE A 226 68.31 50.94 -60.72
C ILE A 226 68.11 49.56 -60.11
N GLU A 227 69.20 48.81 -59.88
CA GLU A 227 69.15 47.51 -59.22
C GLU A 227 68.58 47.59 -57.79
N TYR A 228 69.00 48.58 -56.99
CA TYR A 228 68.41 48.84 -55.67
C TYR A 228 66.91 49.16 -55.74
N ALA A 229 66.48 50.00 -56.69
CA ALA A 229 65.07 50.31 -56.88
C ALA A 229 64.24 49.07 -57.27
N LYS A 230 64.79 48.18 -58.11
CA LYS A 230 64.18 46.89 -58.45
C LYS A 230 64.05 45.97 -57.24
N THR A 231 65.09 45.87 -56.41
CA THR A 231 65.07 45.06 -55.18
C THR A 231 64.03 45.59 -54.19
N ILE A 232 63.95 46.92 -53.98
CA ILE A 232 62.94 47.55 -53.12
C ILE A 232 61.52 47.28 -53.66
N ASN A 233 61.32 47.37 -54.98
CA ASN A 233 60.03 47.07 -55.60
C ASN A 233 59.63 45.59 -55.42
N SER A 234 60.57 44.66 -55.62
CA SER A 234 60.32 43.22 -55.43
C SER A 234 59.96 42.92 -53.98
N ALA A 235 60.79 43.37 -53.03
CA ALA A 235 60.54 43.13 -51.60
C ALA A 235 59.22 43.76 -51.12
N GLY A 236 58.84 44.92 -51.65
CA GLY A 236 57.54 45.54 -51.35
C GLY A 236 56.34 44.77 -51.93
N LYS A 237 56.49 44.16 -53.12
CA LYS A 237 55.45 43.32 -53.72
C LYS A 237 55.26 42.03 -52.93
N ASP A 238 56.36 41.43 -52.50
CA ASP A 238 56.33 40.21 -51.67
C ASP A 238 55.65 40.49 -50.32
N LEU A 239 55.97 41.62 -49.68
CA LEU A 239 55.33 42.05 -48.43
C LEU A 239 53.83 42.31 -48.61
N LEU A 240 53.43 42.95 -49.71
CA LEU A 240 52.02 43.20 -50.00
C LEU A 240 51.25 41.89 -50.19
N THR A 241 51.86 40.91 -50.85
CA THR A 241 51.28 39.57 -51.05
C THR A 241 51.09 38.87 -49.70
N LEU A 242 52.12 38.87 -48.85
CA LEU A 242 52.03 38.27 -47.51
C LEU A 242 50.95 38.92 -46.63
N ILE A 243 50.82 40.25 -46.71
CA ILE A 243 49.76 40.96 -45.98
C ILE A 243 48.39 40.53 -46.50
N ASN A 244 48.18 40.44 -47.82
CA ASN A 244 46.92 39.98 -48.39
C ASN A 244 46.59 38.54 -47.98
N ASP A 245 47.57 37.63 -48.00
CA ASP A 245 47.37 36.23 -47.61
C ASP A 245 46.92 36.10 -46.14
N ILE A 246 47.52 36.87 -45.22
CA ILE A 246 47.14 36.88 -43.81
C ILE A 246 45.70 37.39 -43.63
N LEU A 247 45.29 38.36 -44.44
CA LEU A 247 43.94 38.93 -44.37
C LEU A 247 42.88 38.02 -44.95
N ASP A 248 43.18 37.37 -46.06
CA ASP A 248 42.27 36.42 -46.67
C ASP A 248 42.08 35.22 -45.73
N LEU A 249 43.15 34.70 -45.12
CA LEU A 249 43.05 33.70 -44.07
C LEU A 249 42.17 34.16 -42.89
N SER A 250 42.31 35.41 -42.47
CA SER A 250 41.52 35.97 -41.38
C SER A 250 40.04 36.13 -41.74
N LYS A 251 39.71 36.41 -43.01
CA LYS A 251 38.33 36.39 -43.51
C LYS A 251 37.76 34.98 -43.59
N VAL A 252 38.58 33.97 -43.96
CA VAL A 252 38.17 32.54 -43.92
C VAL A 252 37.80 32.17 -42.48
N GLU A 253 38.69 32.43 -41.51
CA GLU A 253 38.50 32.09 -40.09
C GLU A 253 37.25 32.76 -39.50
N ALA A 254 36.94 33.98 -39.94
CA ALA A 254 35.77 34.74 -39.51
C ALA A 254 34.47 34.38 -40.28
N GLY A 255 34.55 33.49 -41.27
CA GLY A 255 33.40 33.13 -42.12
C GLY A 255 32.89 34.27 -43.01
N LYS A 256 33.70 35.30 -43.27
CA LYS A 256 33.32 36.51 -44.02
C LYS A 256 33.72 36.50 -45.50
N ILE A 257 34.07 35.33 -46.04
CA ILE A 257 34.36 35.22 -47.47
C ILE A 257 33.04 35.13 -48.23
N GLU A 258 32.72 36.21 -48.94
CA GLU A 258 31.64 36.23 -49.90
C GLU A 258 32.14 35.63 -51.22
N VAL A 259 31.54 34.51 -51.63
CA VAL A 259 31.81 33.87 -52.92
C VAL A 259 30.79 34.41 -53.92
N ASN A 260 31.28 35.09 -54.95
CA ASN A 260 30.43 35.60 -56.04
C ASN A 260 30.33 34.54 -57.13
N LEU A 261 29.22 33.80 -57.14
CA LEU A 261 28.98 32.73 -58.11
C LEU A 261 28.77 33.31 -59.52
N GLU A 262 29.70 33.06 -60.43
CA GLU A 262 29.60 33.43 -61.85
C GLU A 262 29.89 32.26 -62.80
N ASN A 263 29.48 32.40 -64.06
CA ASN A 263 29.76 31.41 -65.10
C ASN A 263 31.10 31.72 -65.75
N VAL A 264 32.09 30.87 -65.51
CA VAL A 264 33.44 31.01 -66.06
C VAL A 264 33.64 30.02 -67.20
N LEU A 265 34.13 30.49 -68.34
CA LEU A 265 34.52 29.64 -69.47
C LEU A 265 35.88 28.99 -69.18
N LEU A 266 35.92 27.66 -69.12
CA LEU A 266 37.14 26.89 -68.87
C LEU A 266 38.27 27.18 -69.89
N PRO A 267 38.00 27.38 -71.19
CA PRO A 267 39.05 27.76 -72.15
C PRO A 267 39.71 29.10 -71.81
N ASP A 268 38.95 30.07 -71.33
CA ASP A 268 39.46 31.41 -71.00
C ASP A 268 40.29 31.37 -69.70
N LEU A 269 39.84 30.56 -68.73
CA LEU A 269 40.59 30.29 -67.50
C LEU A 269 41.94 29.63 -67.81
N LEU A 270 41.96 28.60 -68.66
CA LEU A 270 43.19 27.89 -69.01
C LEU A 270 44.12 28.73 -69.87
N THR A 271 43.58 29.59 -70.73
CA THR A 271 44.37 30.57 -71.48
C THR A 271 45.06 31.54 -70.51
N SER A 272 44.32 32.06 -69.53
CA SER A 272 44.85 32.96 -68.52
C SER A 272 45.92 32.29 -67.64
N ILE A 273 45.70 31.04 -67.22
CA ILE A 273 46.71 30.26 -66.47
C ILE A 273 47.95 30.05 -67.35
N SER A 274 47.77 29.63 -68.60
CA SER A 274 48.89 29.37 -69.51
C SER A 274 49.73 30.62 -69.74
N GLN A 275 49.11 31.79 -69.94
CA GLN A 275 49.83 33.05 -70.13
C GLN A 275 50.65 33.48 -68.90
N ASN A 276 50.15 33.19 -67.69
CA ASN A 276 50.84 33.55 -66.45
C ASN A 276 51.99 32.59 -66.12
N PHE A 277 51.82 31.29 -66.38
CA PHE A 277 52.77 30.25 -65.94
C PHE A 277 53.78 29.82 -67.01
N LEU A 278 53.48 29.99 -68.30
CA LEU A 278 54.40 29.62 -69.39
C LEU A 278 55.75 30.37 -69.30
N PRO A 279 55.82 31.70 -69.05
CA PRO A 279 57.10 32.40 -68.91
C PRO A 279 57.91 31.93 -67.70
N ILE A 280 57.24 31.46 -66.63
CA ILE A 280 57.89 30.94 -65.42
C ILE A 280 58.44 29.55 -65.69
N ALA A 281 57.68 28.70 -66.39
CA ALA A 281 58.08 27.36 -66.77
C ALA A 281 59.27 27.40 -67.75
N GLU A 282 59.25 28.27 -68.74
CA GLU A 282 60.37 28.49 -69.68
C GLU A 282 61.63 28.96 -68.96
N ASN A 283 61.52 29.91 -68.03
CA ASN A 283 62.65 30.36 -67.20
C ASN A 283 63.24 29.26 -66.29
N LYS A 284 62.47 28.22 -66.01
CA LYS A 284 62.90 27.05 -65.20
C LYS A 284 63.17 25.81 -66.06
N GLU A 285 63.14 25.92 -67.39
CA GLU A 285 63.29 24.81 -68.34
C GLU A 285 62.29 23.65 -68.12
N LEU A 286 61.06 23.96 -67.68
CA LEU A 286 60.00 22.98 -67.42
C LEU A 286 58.95 22.96 -68.54
N GLN A 287 58.46 21.76 -68.88
CA GLN A 287 57.35 21.60 -69.83
C GLN A 287 56.01 21.89 -69.13
N PHE A 288 55.26 22.87 -69.64
CA PHE A 288 53.92 23.22 -69.14
C PHE A 288 52.85 22.76 -70.15
N ILE A 289 52.04 21.76 -69.79
CA ILE A 289 51.00 21.18 -70.64
C ILE A 289 49.63 21.45 -70.01
N THR A 290 48.70 21.99 -70.77
CA THR A 290 47.29 22.13 -70.38
C THR A 290 46.42 21.22 -71.25
N ASN A 291 45.45 20.53 -70.64
CA ASN A 291 44.54 19.64 -71.34
C ASN A 291 43.13 19.74 -70.74
N ILE A 292 42.11 19.81 -71.60
CA ILE A 292 40.70 19.75 -71.22
C ILE A 292 40.10 18.51 -71.87
N ASP A 293 39.52 17.63 -71.06
CA ASP A 293 38.78 16.49 -71.61
C ASP A 293 37.49 16.97 -72.28
N THR A 294 37.21 16.42 -73.47
CA THR A 294 36.01 16.69 -74.26
C THR A 294 34.69 16.38 -73.54
N ASN A 295 34.71 15.58 -72.47
CA ASN A 295 33.53 15.23 -71.67
C ASN A 295 33.20 16.25 -70.56
N VAL A 296 34.00 17.32 -70.39
CA VAL A 296 33.78 18.32 -69.35
C VAL A 296 32.94 19.48 -69.91
N ASN A 297 31.94 19.92 -69.14
CA ASN A 297 31.13 21.08 -69.50
C ASN A 297 32.05 22.32 -69.63
N PRO A 298 32.04 23.05 -70.76
CA PRO A 298 32.95 24.18 -71.00
C PRO A 298 32.71 25.38 -70.08
N THR A 299 31.62 25.37 -69.31
CA THR A 299 31.29 26.39 -68.30
C THR A 299 31.35 25.80 -66.90
N LEU A 300 32.10 26.46 -66.02
CA LEU A 300 32.18 26.17 -64.59
C LEU A 300 31.43 27.29 -63.84
N ARG A 301 30.51 26.92 -62.96
CA ARG A 301 29.85 27.88 -62.06
C ARG A 301 30.59 27.86 -60.73
N THR A 302 31.31 28.93 -60.42
CA THR A 302 32.14 29.08 -59.21
C THR A 302 31.92 30.42 -58.57
#